data_AF-A0A537A444-F1
#
_entry.id   AF-A0A537A444-F1
#
_cell.length_a   1.000
_cell.length_b   1.000
_cell.length_c   1.000
_cell.angle_alpha   90.00
_cell.angle_beta   90.00
_cell.angle_gamma   90.00
#
_symmetry.space_group_name_H-M   'P 1'
#
loop_
_entity.id
_entity.type
_entity.pdbx_description
1 polymer ?
#
loop_
_entity_poly.entity_id
_entity_poly.type
_entity_poly.pdbx_seq_one_letter_code
_entity_poly.pdbx_strand_id
1 'polypeptide(L)'
;LFVDPWSSTRAAALRWLPSVDGPITLLRMFWPATVKRTLEKGGARVAHPLLVYAELLFQGREREVETARLIYDQYLRPNISDA
;
A
#
# COMPACT_ATOMS: atom_id res chain seq x y z
N LEU A 1 -20.32 5.22 11.84
CA LEU A 1 -19.85 4.01 11.13
C LEU A 1 -19.13 4.42 9.85
N PHE A 2 -17.97 3.82 9.52
CA PHE A 2 -17.21 4.10 8.30
C PHE A 2 -17.81 3.38 7.10
N VAL A 3 -19.10 3.61 6.84
CA VAL A 3 -19.85 2.93 5.78
C VAL A 3 -20.20 3.95 4.73
N ASP A 4 -19.80 3.68 3.49
CA ASP A 4 -20.24 4.45 2.35
C ASP A 4 -21.62 3.95 1.89
N PRO A 5 -22.49 4.86 1.39
CA PRO A 5 -23.77 4.46 0.84
C PRO A 5 -23.57 3.57 -0.40
N TRP A 6 -24.41 2.56 -0.52
CA TRP A 6 -24.41 1.65 -1.68
C TRP A 6 -24.72 2.40 -2.98
N SER A 7 -24.06 2.02 -4.07
CA SER A 7 -24.28 2.56 -5.43
C SER A 7 -24.01 1.48 -6.47
N SER A 8 -24.97 1.24 -7.35
CA SER A 8 -24.85 0.29 -8.48
C SER A 8 -23.69 0.67 -9.42
N THR A 9 -23.46 1.96 -9.65
CA THR A 9 -22.35 2.48 -10.46
C THR A 9 -20.99 2.13 -9.85
N ARG A 10 -20.84 2.21 -8.52
CA ARG A 10 -19.59 1.83 -7.83
C ARG A 10 -19.38 0.32 -7.82
N ALA A 11 -20.44 -0.47 -7.64
CA ALA A 11 -20.37 -1.94 -7.71
C ALA A 11 -19.88 -2.41 -9.09
N ALA A 12 -20.40 -1.80 -10.16
CA ALA A 12 -19.97 -2.06 -11.52
C ALA A 12 -18.50 -1.67 -11.75
N ALA A 13 -18.06 -0.50 -11.26
CA ALA A 13 -16.66 -0.05 -11.38
C ALA A 13 -15.66 -1.00 -10.67
N LEU A 14 -16.06 -1.58 -9.54
CA LEU A 14 -15.27 -2.56 -8.80
C LEU A 14 -15.42 -3.99 -9.34
N ARG A 15 -16.25 -4.21 -10.37
CA ARG A 15 -16.63 -5.53 -10.92
C ARG A 15 -17.19 -6.48 -9.87
N TRP A 16 -17.90 -5.95 -8.89
CA TRP A 16 -18.52 -6.77 -7.85
C TRP A 16 -19.91 -7.19 -8.34
N LEU A 17 -20.18 -8.49 -8.30
CA LEU A 17 -21.54 -9.02 -8.49
C LEU A 17 -22.19 -9.11 -7.09
N PRO A 18 -23.04 -8.15 -6.69
CA PRO A 18 -23.80 -8.31 -5.46
C PRO A 18 -24.66 -9.57 -5.54
N SER A 19 -24.66 -10.35 -4.44
CA SER A 19 -25.73 -11.29 -4.19
C SER A 19 -27.06 -10.52 -4.15
N VAL A 20 -28.12 -11.10 -4.71
CA VAL A 20 -29.47 -10.52 -4.70
C VAL A 20 -29.96 -10.27 -3.27
N ASP A 21 -29.48 -11.07 -2.30
CA ASP A 21 -29.89 -11.05 -0.89
C ASP A 21 -28.77 -10.68 0.10
N GLY A 22 -27.57 -10.33 -0.39
CA GLY A 22 -26.38 -10.15 0.46
C GLY A 22 -26.04 -8.69 0.73
N PRO A 23 -25.86 -8.27 2.00
CA PRO A 23 -25.46 -6.89 2.29
C PRO A 23 -23.98 -6.69 1.95
N ILE A 24 -23.68 -6.20 0.74
CA ILE A 24 -22.35 -5.65 0.45
C ILE A 24 -22.20 -4.37 1.27
N THR A 25 -21.35 -4.41 2.29
CA THR A 25 -20.97 -3.23 3.07
C THR A 25 -19.77 -2.57 2.43
N LEU A 26 -19.96 -1.38 1.87
CA LEU A 26 -18.86 -0.55 1.39
C LEU A 26 -18.23 0.18 2.57
N LEU A 27 -16.95 -0.10 2.86
CA LEU A 27 -16.21 0.63 3.88
C LEU A 27 -15.57 1.88 3.28
N ARG A 28 -15.70 3.00 4.00
CA ARG A 28 -15.09 4.28 3.61
C ARG A 28 -13.59 4.21 3.84
N MET A 29 -12.81 4.51 2.80
CA MET A 29 -11.35 4.60 2.92
C MET A 29 -10.94 5.70 3.91
N PHE A 30 -9.95 5.40 4.75
CA PHE A 30 -9.46 6.34 5.75
C PHE A 30 -8.74 7.56 5.14
N TRP A 31 -8.10 7.43 3.96
CA TRP A 31 -7.48 8.55 3.22
C TRP A 31 -7.59 8.43 1.68
N PRO A 32 -8.72 8.87 1.09
CA PRO A 32 -8.99 8.69 -0.34
C PRO A 32 -7.99 9.40 -1.26
N ALA A 33 -7.54 10.60 -0.90
CA ALA A 33 -6.62 11.39 -1.71
C ALA A 33 -5.22 10.74 -1.79
N THR A 34 -4.76 10.17 -0.69
CA THR A 34 -3.47 9.44 -0.64
C THR A 34 -3.57 8.17 -1.45
N VAL A 35 -4.63 7.36 -1.24
CA VAL A 35 -4.85 6.10 -1.99
C VAL A 35 -4.99 6.35 -3.49
N LYS A 36 -5.72 7.40 -3.91
CA LYS A 36 -5.85 7.77 -5.32
C LYS A 36 -4.49 8.13 -5.93
N ARG A 37 -3.72 9.01 -5.28
CA ARG A 37 -2.36 9.39 -5.71
C ARG A 37 -1.40 8.19 -5.79
N THR A 38 -1.62 7.25 -4.89
CA THR A 38 -0.88 6.00 -4.70
C THR A 38 -1.14 4.98 -5.81
N LEU A 39 -2.42 4.76 -6.13
CA LEU A 39 -2.86 3.79 -7.14
C LEU A 39 -2.66 4.33 -8.57
N GLU A 40 -2.91 5.63 -8.80
CA GLU A 40 -2.77 6.26 -10.12
C GLU A 40 -1.31 6.34 -10.60
N LYS A 41 -0.35 6.41 -9.67
CA LYS A 41 1.08 6.50 -10.00
C LYS A 41 1.81 5.16 -10.00
N GLY A 42 1.11 4.04 -9.74
CA GLY A 42 1.69 2.70 -9.86
C GLY A 42 2.97 2.48 -9.04
N GLY A 43 3.05 3.03 -7.82
CA GLY A 43 4.32 3.04 -7.07
C GLY A 43 4.21 3.24 -5.57
N ALA A 44 3.00 3.17 -5.01
CA ALA A 44 2.84 3.43 -3.60
C ALA A 44 3.29 2.27 -2.74
N ARG A 45 4.37 2.52 -2.01
CA ARG A 45 4.80 1.66 -0.93
C ARG A 45 4.04 2.08 0.32
N VAL A 46 3.50 1.11 1.05
CA VAL A 46 2.84 1.34 2.35
C VAL A 46 3.80 1.89 3.41
N ALA A 47 5.11 1.76 3.19
CA ALA A 47 6.17 2.36 3.99
C ALA A 47 7.30 2.87 3.08
N HIS A 48 7.98 3.93 3.51
CA HIS A 48 9.17 4.42 2.82
C HIS A 48 10.32 3.38 2.94
N PRO A 49 11.08 3.06 1.88
CA PRO A 49 12.14 2.05 1.93
C PRO A 49 13.19 2.28 3.03
N LEU A 50 13.47 3.55 3.37
CA LEU A 50 14.38 3.90 4.46
C LEU A 50 13.89 3.40 5.83
N LEU A 51 12.57 3.47 6.08
CA LEU A 51 11.97 3.00 7.32
C LEU A 51 12.02 1.47 7.40
N VAL A 52 11.74 0.80 6.28
CA VAL A 52 11.84 -0.67 6.19
C VAL A 52 13.28 -1.13 6.43
N TYR A 53 14.25 -0.46 5.81
CA TYR A 53 15.67 -0.72 6.00
C TYR A 53 16.11 -0.56 7.46
N ALA A 54 15.72 0.55 8.10
CA ALA A 54 16.07 0.82 9.49
C ALA A 54 15.49 -0.23 10.46
N GLU A 55 14.24 -0.63 10.27
CA GLU A 55 13.59 -1.67 11.08
C GLU A 55 14.29 -3.03 10.94
N LEU A 56 14.62 -3.43 9.70
CA LEU A 56 15.31 -4.71 9.46
C LEU A 56 16.69 -4.74 10.14
N LEU A 57 17.44 -3.64 10.09
CA LEU A 57 18.71 -3.54 10.81
C LEU A 57 18.55 -3.50 12.32
N PHE A 58 17.49 -2.87 12.84
CA PHE A 58 17.19 -2.85 14.26
C PHE A 58 16.91 -4.27 14.80
N GLN A 59 16.15 -5.09 14.07
CA GLN A 59 15.91 -6.49 14.42
C GLN A 59 17.17 -7.35 14.29
N GLY A 60 17.96 -7.12 13.23
CA GLY A 60 19.36 -7.55 13.13
C GLY A 60 19.63 -9.06 13.02
N ARG A 61 18.61 -9.91 12.83
CA ARG A 61 18.86 -11.35 12.55
C ARG A 61 19.33 -11.52 11.10
N GLU A 62 19.97 -12.66 10.83
CA GLU A 62 20.74 -12.88 9.59
C GLU A 62 19.91 -12.63 8.32
N ARG A 63 18.67 -13.12 8.28
CA ARG A 63 17.75 -12.92 7.14
C ARG A 63 17.29 -11.48 7.00
N GLU A 64 17.12 -10.76 8.10
CA GLU A 64 16.74 -9.34 8.08
C GLU A 64 17.87 -8.49 7.55
N VAL A 65 19.12 -8.78 7.92
CA VAL A 65 20.29 -8.07 7.42
C VAL A 65 20.46 -8.31 5.91
N GLU A 66 20.30 -9.55 5.45
CA GLU A 66 20.29 -9.88 4.02
C GLU A 66 19.17 -9.10 3.28
N THR A 67 17.96 -9.12 3.82
CA THR A 67 16.82 -8.40 3.23
C THR A 67 17.04 -6.88 3.25
N ALA A 68 17.62 -6.33 4.32
CA ALA A 68 17.98 -4.92 4.41
C ALA A 68 18.96 -4.53 3.31
N ARG A 69 19.91 -5.41 2.97
CA ARG A 69 20.85 -5.18 1.87
C ARG A 69 20.12 -5.10 0.52
N LEU A 70 19.17 -6.01 0.26
CA LEU A 70 18.35 -5.96 -0.95
C LEU A 70 17.53 -4.66 -1.04
N ILE A 71 16.92 -4.23 0.07
CA ILE A 71 16.16 -2.98 0.12
C ILE A 71 17.08 -1.77 -0.16
N TYR A 72 18.27 -1.75 0.45
CA TYR A 72 19.23 -0.69 0.24
C TYR A 72 19.66 -0.61 -1.23
N ASP A 73 20.05 -1.74 -1.82
CA ASP A 73 20.58 -1.79 -3.19
C ASP A 73 19.53 -1.42 -4.22
N GLN A 74 18.28 -1.88 -4.04
CA GLN A 74 17.22 -1.65 -5.01
C GLN A 74 16.57 -0.26 -4.89
N TYR A 75 16.44 0.28 -3.67
CA TYR A 75 15.58 1.45 -3.43
C TYR A 75 16.27 2.65 -2.81
N LEU A 76 17.39 2.47 -2.11
CA LEU A 76 18.08 3.57 -1.42
C LEU A 76 19.30 4.03 -2.20
N ARG A 77 20.20 3.12 -2.55
CA ARG A 77 21.46 3.43 -3.25
C ARG A 77 21.27 4.32 -4.49
N PRO A 78 20.29 4.07 -5.39
CA PRO A 78 20.10 4.93 -6.57
C PRO A 78 19.73 6.37 -6.26
N ASN A 79 19.21 6.65 -5.05
CA ASN A 79 18.74 7.98 -4.65
C ASN A 79 19.74 8.72 -3.74
N ILE A 80 20.86 8.08 -3.35
CA ILE A 80 21.84 8.62 -2.41
C ILE A 80 23.22 8.80 -3.07
N SER A 81 23.55 8.01 -4.11
CA SER A 81 24.87 8.05 -4.76
C SER A 81 25.03 9.11 -5.85
N ASP A 82 23.99 9.89 -6.17
CA ASP A 82 24.06 11.05 -7.08
C ASP A 82 24.24 12.40 -6.33
N ALA A 83 24.64 12.36 -5.05
CA ALA A 83 24.91 13.53 -4.20
C ALA A 83 26.41 13.70 -3.90
#